data_AF-A0A1S1NGQ1-F1
#
_entry.id   AF-A0A1S1NGQ1-F1
#
_cell.length_a   1.000
_cell.length_b   1.000
_cell.length_c   1.000
_cell.angle_alpha   90.00
_cell.angle_beta   90.00
_cell.angle_gamma   90.00
#
_symmetry.space_group_name_H-M   'P 1'
#
loop_
_entity.id
_entity.type
_entity.pdbx_description
1 polymer ?
#
loop_
_entity_poly.entity_id
_entity_poly.type
_entity_poly.pdbx_seq_one_letter_code
_entity_poly.pdbx_strand_id
1 'polypeptide(L)'
;MLSDEQDAAAGGRERRIIAEDARALGRVVLQVKYNRIYAELRWQSNNDRHSRYLGHVAARSRTENLAAAWQIAKARGLVSSE
;
A
#
# COMPACT_ATOMS: atom_id res chain seq x y z
N MET A 1 -3.43 14.29 -6.59
CA MET A 1 -3.81 14.38 -5.16
C MET A 1 -3.79 13.03 -4.44
N LEU A 2 -4.61 12.03 -4.81
CA LEU A 2 -4.54 10.69 -4.20
C LEU A 2 -3.28 9.90 -4.58
N SER A 3 -2.70 10.16 -5.76
CA SER A 3 -1.41 9.55 -6.13
C SER A 3 -0.27 10.13 -5.32
N ASP A 4 -0.19 11.46 -5.17
CA ASP A 4 0.88 12.13 -4.44
C ASP A 4 0.98 11.70 -2.97
N GLU A 5 -0.14 11.52 -2.27
CA GLU A 5 -0.17 11.00 -0.89
C GLU A 5 0.42 9.57 -0.82
N GLN A 6 0.09 8.74 -1.80
CA GLN A 6 0.56 7.35 -1.88
C GLN A 6 2.03 7.29 -2.28
N ASP A 7 2.45 8.13 -3.22
CA ASP A 7 3.83 8.26 -3.66
C ASP A 7 4.70 8.71 -2.48
N ALA A 8 4.29 9.77 -1.75
CA ALA A 8 4.99 10.22 -0.56
C ALA A 8 5.05 9.14 0.54
N ALA A 9 3.94 8.45 0.81
CA ALA A 9 3.88 7.41 1.83
C ALA A 9 4.67 6.14 1.47
N ALA A 10 4.70 5.78 0.18
CA ALA A 10 5.54 4.70 -0.35
C ALA A 10 7.02 5.12 -0.41
N GLY A 11 7.32 6.42 -0.34
CA GLY A 11 8.65 6.99 -0.49
C GLY A 11 9.09 7.13 -1.95
N GLY A 12 8.16 7.16 -2.89
CA GLY A 12 8.41 7.23 -4.32
C GLY A 12 7.40 6.42 -5.13
N ARG A 13 7.22 6.78 -6.41
CA ARG A 13 6.30 6.07 -7.31
C ARG A 13 6.84 4.68 -7.66
N GLU A 14 8.16 4.54 -7.81
CA GLU A 14 8.80 3.25 -8.12
C GLU A 14 8.55 2.22 -7.02
N ARG A 15 8.45 2.68 -5.77
CA ARG A 15 8.19 1.86 -4.57
C ARG A 15 6.75 1.38 -4.43
N ARG A 16 5.90 1.71 -5.41
CA ARG A 16 4.52 1.23 -5.52
C ARG A 16 4.36 0.16 -6.59
N ILE A 17 5.40 -0.09 -7.41
CA ILE A 17 5.35 -1.12 -8.43
C ILE A 17 5.21 -2.48 -7.75
N ILE A 18 4.29 -3.31 -8.23
CA ILE A 18 4.03 -4.63 -7.66
C ILE A 18 5.16 -5.59 -8.08
N ALA A 19 5.69 -6.36 -7.13
CA ALA A 19 6.83 -7.25 -7.40
C ALA A 19 6.49 -8.38 -8.39
N GLU A 20 5.25 -8.88 -8.35
CA GLU A 20 4.74 -9.90 -9.28
C GLU A 20 4.28 -9.34 -10.64
N ASP A 21 4.15 -8.01 -10.77
CA ASP A 21 3.74 -7.34 -12.02
C ASP A 21 4.33 -5.93 -12.09
N ALA A 22 5.44 -5.80 -12.83
CA ALA A 22 6.16 -4.55 -13.02
C ALA A 22 5.36 -3.44 -13.72
N ARG A 23 4.21 -3.78 -14.34
CA ARG A 23 3.30 -2.79 -14.97
C ARG A 23 2.18 -2.36 -14.02
N ALA A 24 1.95 -3.11 -12.94
CA ALA A 24 0.92 -2.80 -11.97
C ALA A 24 1.42 -1.84 -10.89
N LEU A 25 0.59 -0.84 -10.58
CA LEU A 25 0.85 0.10 -9.49
C LEU A 25 -0.06 -0.23 -8.30
N GLY A 26 0.58 -0.52 -7.17
CA GLY A 26 -0.06 -0.70 -5.89
C GLY A 26 -0.64 0.59 -5.32
N ARG A 27 -1.69 0.41 -4.53
CA ARG A 27 -2.27 1.43 -3.67
C ARG A 27 -2.63 0.82 -2.33
N VAL A 28 -2.24 1.49 -1.25
CA VAL A 28 -2.71 1.13 0.08
C VAL A 28 -4.08 1.75 0.33
N VAL A 29 -5.02 0.91 0.77
CA VAL A 29 -6.32 1.31 1.28
C VAL A 29 -6.34 1.07 2.78
N LEU A 30 -6.73 2.10 3.53
CA LEU A 30 -6.96 2.03 4.97
C LEU A 30 -8.46 1.96 5.23
N GLN A 31 -8.90 0.97 5.99
CA GLN A 31 -10.30 0.77 6.36
C GLN A 31 -10.42 0.75 7.88
N VAL A 32 -11.28 1.60 8.43
CA VAL A 32 -11.58 1.60 9.87
C VAL A 32 -12.72 0.62 10.13
N LYS A 33 -12.49 -0.40 10.97
CA LYS A 33 -13.52 -1.33 11.44
C LYS A 33 -13.29 -1.63 12.92
N TYR A 34 -14.35 -1.61 13.73
CA TYR A 34 -14.28 -1.92 15.18
C TYR A 34 -13.13 -1.17 15.91
N ASN A 35 -12.98 0.13 15.65
CA ASN A 35 -11.91 0.98 16.20
C ASN A 35 -10.47 0.55 15.85
N ARG A 36 -10.28 -0.25 14.79
CA ARG A 36 -8.98 -0.65 14.26
C ARG A 36 -8.86 -0.20 12.81
N ILE A 37 -7.65 0.17 12.39
CA ILE A 37 -7.36 0.53 11.00
C ILE A 37 -6.70 -0.67 10.32
N TYR A 38 -7.36 -1.19 9.30
CA TYR A 38 -6.89 -2.31 8.48
C TYR A 38 -6.25 -1.75 7.22
N ALA A 39 -5.09 -2.27 6.86
CA ALA A 39 -4.38 -1.93 5.65
C ALA A 39 -4.49 -3.05 4.62
N GLU A 40 -4.78 -2.68 3.39
CA GLU A 40 -4.79 -3.56 2.23
C GLU A 40 -4.00 -2.94 1.09
N LEU A 41 -3.15 -3.73 0.45
CA LEU A 41 -2.54 -3.39 -0.84
C LEU A 41 -3.49 -3.82 -1.94
N ARG A 42 -3.83 -2.91 -2.85
CA ARG A 42 -4.68 -3.20 -4.00
C ARG A 42 -4.00 -2.76 -5.29
N TRP A 43 -4.14 -3.56 -6.33
CA TRP A 43 -3.65 -3.22 -7.67
C TRP A 43 -4.58 -3.83 -8.72
N GLN A 44 -4.38 -3.40 -9.96
CA GLN A 44 -5.03 -4.01 -11.12
C GLN A 44 -3.94 -4.63 -11.99
N SER A 45 -4.17 -5.86 -12.44
CA SER A 45 -3.31 -6.57 -13.38
C SER A 45 -4.22 -7.30 -14.36
N ASN A 46 -3.96 -7.19 -15.67
CA ASN A 46 -4.72 -7.90 -16.71
C ASN A 46 -6.26 -7.84 -16.58
N ASN A 47 -6.81 -6.65 -16.28
CA ASN A 47 -8.23 -6.39 -15.99
C ASN A 47 -8.79 -7.01 -14.69
N ASP A 48 -7.98 -7.76 -13.95
CA ASP A 48 -8.34 -8.30 -12.65
C ASP A 48 -7.95 -7.36 -11.51
N ARG A 49 -8.80 -7.33 -10.48
CA ARG A 49 -8.58 -6.51 -9.29
C ARG A 49 -8.01 -7.38 -8.18
N HIS A 50 -6.75 -7.15 -7.86
CA HIS A 50 -6.06 -7.89 -6.82
C HIS A 50 -6.06 -7.10 -5.51
N SER A 51 -6.07 -7.85 -4.41
CA SER A 51 -5.91 -7.28 -3.07
C SER A 51 -5.13 -8.22 -2.16
N ARG A 52 -4.30 -7.63 -1.30
CA ARG A 52 -3.55 -8.34 -0.26
C ARG A 52 -3.72 -7.62 1.07
N TYR A 53 -4.10 -8.38 2.08
CA TYR A 53 -4.17 -7.87 3.45
C TYR A 53 -2.78 -7.63 4.01
N LEU A 54 -2.51 -6.40 4.44
CA LEU A 54 -1.23 -6.00 5.02
C LEU A 54 -1.22 -6.13 6.54
N GLY A 55 -2.38 -6.14 7.20
CA GLY A 55 -2.46 -6.17 8.66
C GLY A 55 -3.20 -4.96 9.21
N HIS A 56 -3.08 -4.75 10.52
CA HIS A 56 -3.59 -3.56 11.17
C HIS A 56 -2.48 -2.53 11.37
N VAL A 57 -2.83 -1.25 11.26
CA VAL A 57 -1.96 -0.12 11.56
C VAL A 57 -2.64 0.75 12.62
N ALA A 58 -1.85 1.43 13.46
CA ALA A 58 -2.35 2.16 14.62
C ALA A 58 -1.57 3.46 14.89
N ALA A 59 -0.99 4.06 13.85
CA ALA A 59 -0.28 5.33 13.96
C ALA A 59 -1.25 6.50 14.19
N ARG A 60 -0.70 7.64 14.63
CA ARG A 60 -1.47 8.80 15.09
C ARG A 60 -2.14 9.57 13.96
N SER A 61 -1.59 9.53 12.75
CA SER A 61 -2.14 10.18 11.57
C SER A 61 -2.38 9.19 10.42
N ARG A 62 -3.23 9.60 9.48
CA ARG A 62 -3.48 8.85 8.25
C ARG A 62 -2.18 8.63 7.45
N THR A 63 -1.35 9.66 7.32
CA THR A 63 -0.09 9.61 6.57
C THR A 63 0.89 8.61 7.18
N GLU A 64 1.03 8.60 8.51
CA GLU A 64 1.87 7.61 9.19
C GLU A 64 1.32 6.19 9.04
N ASN A 65 -0.01 6.02 9.09
CA ASN A 65 -0.63 4.72 8.86
C ASN A 65 -0.41 4.22 7.41
N LEU A 66 -0.44 5.11 6.42
CA LEU A 66 -0.10 4.77 5.04
C LEU A 66 1.38 4.39 4.91
N ALA A 67 2.28 5.17 5.49
CA ALA A 67 3.71 4.86 5.48
C ALA A 67 4.00 3.51 6.15
N ALA A 68 3.39 3.24 7.32
CA ALA A 68 3.51 1.96 8.02
C ALA A 68 3.01 0.80 7.17
N ALA A 69 1.87 0.94 6.50
CA ALA A 69 1.35 -0.07 5.59
C ALA A 69 2.28 -0.31 4.39
N TRP A 70 2.86 0.74 3.81
CA TRP A 70 3.85 0.61 2.73
C TRP A 70 5.13 -0.08 3.20
N GLN A 71 5.61 0.19 4.42
CA GLN A 71 6.73 -0.53 5.00
C GLN A 71 6.43 -2.03 5.17
N ILE A 72 5.21 -2.39 5.58
CA ILE A 72 4.78 -3.79 5.64
C ILE A 72 4.77 -4.42 4.24
N ALA A 73 4.27 -3.72 3.22
CA ALA A 73 4.26 -4.23 1.85
C ALA A 73 5.69 -4.52 1.33
N LYS A 74 6.63 -3.60 1.59
CA LYS A 74 8.05 -3.78 1.25
C LYS A 74 8.71 -4.92 2.01
N ALA A 75 8.51 -4.97 3.33
CA ALA A 75 9.06 -6.03 4.18
C ALA A 75 8.56 -7.43 3.79
N ARG A 76 7.39 -7.51 3.15
CA ARG A 76 6.82 -8.76 2.60
C ARG A 76 7.20 -9.02 1.14
N GLY A 77 7.99 -8.17 0.51
CA GLY A 77 8.38 -8.29 -0.89
C GLY A 77 7.22 -8.16 -1.88
N LEU A 78 6.13 -7.47 -1.50
CA LEU A 78 4.95 -7.30 -2.36
C LEU A 78 5.15 -6.19 -3.41
N VAL A 79 6.09 -5.29 -3.17
CA VAL A 79 6.40 -4.15 -4.04
C VAL A 79 7.90 -3.97 -4.20
N SER A 80 8.30 -3.24 -5.25
CA SER A 80 9.70 -2.91 -5.51
C SER A 80 10.35 -2.23 -4.30
N SER A 81 11.53 -2.71 -3.95
CA SER A 81 12.35 -2.17 -2.86
C SER A 81 13.44 -1.21 -3.34
N GLU A 82 13.62 -1.09 -4.65
CA GLU A 82 14.55 -0.16 -5.30
C GLU A 82 14.00 1.27 -5.33
#